data_AF-X6MXR7-F1
#
_entry.id   AF-X6MXR7-F1
#
_cell.length_a   1.000
_cell.length_b   1.000
_cell.length_c   1.000
_cell.angle_alpha   90.00
_cell.angle_beta   90.00
_cell.angle_gamma   90.00
#
_symmetry.space_group_name_H-M   'P 1'
#
loop_
_entity.id
_entity.type
_entity.pdbx_description
1 polymer ?
#
loop_
_entity_poly.entity_id
_entity_poly.type
_entity_poly.pdbx_seq_one_letter_code
_entity_poly.pdbx_strand_id
1 'polypeptide(L)'
;MWISMRKEKRDRRHFKRMRFPPFDDEEPPLDYGENILNVEPMDPICMELDSEEDQAVFDWFYDHRPLQYTKFVNGPSYRRWQLNLAIMGTLFRLAGQLTSDIPDKNYYYLFDKESFFTAKALNMAIPGGPKFEPLFRDIEDFDEDWNEFNDIHKVIVRQRIRTEYRIAFPYLYNDRPRKVFTSCYHYVPSMYIKAENPDLPAFYFDPVVNPIPSIADAGSKNNNNNNNNNAMDVEET
;
A
#
# COMPACT_ATOMS: atom_id res chain seq x y z
N MET A 1 7.74 8.44 -16.61
CA MET A 1 8.71 9.41 -16.04
C MET A 1 9.67 8.78 -15.05
N TRP A 2 9.17 8.22 -13.94
CA TRP A 2 9.99 7.61 -12.88
C TRP A 2 11.08 6.66 -13.40
N ILE A 3 10.69 5.73 -14.29
CA ILE A 3 11.61 4.75 -14.89
C ILE A 3 12.70 5.44 -15.72
N SER A 4 12.32 6.32 -16.65
CA SER A 4 13.25 7.05 -17.51
C SER A 4 14.25 7.89 -16.71
N MET A 5 13.77 8.60 -15.67
CA MET A 5 14.63 9.41 -14.80
C MET A 5 15.61 8.56 -13.99
N ARG A 6 15.18 7.40 -13.48
CA ARG A 6 16.07 6.46 -12.78
C ARG A 6 17.13 5.87 -13.71
N LYS A 7 16.74 5.52 -14.95
CA LYS A 7 17.64 5.03 -15.99
C LYS A 7 18.68 6.09 -16.34
N GLU A 8 18.26 7.32 -16.65
CA GLU A 8 19.18 8.44 -16.95
C GLU A 8 20.14 8.73 -15.78
N LYS A 9 19.63 8.74 -14.54
CA LYS A 9 20.48 8.94 -13.35
C LYS A 9 21.50 7.82 -13.15
N ARG A 10 21.17 6.58 -13.52
CA ARG A 10 22.08 5.43 -13.43
C ARG A 10 23.13 5.47 -14.53
N ASP A 11 22.72 5.77 -15.76
CA ASP A 11 23.56 5.65 -16.96
C ASP A 11 24.51 6.85 -17.13
N ARG A 12 24.14 8.02 -16.61
CA ARG A 12 24.93 9.25 -16.72
C ARG A 12 26.06 9.33 -15.68
N ARG A 13 27.31 9.40 -16.15
CA ARG A 13 28.51 9.52 -15.29
C ARG A 13 28.60 10.85 -14.52
N HIS A 14 28.26 11.97 -15.17
CA HIS A 14 28.28 13.29 -14.56
C HIS A 14 26.95 14.01 -14.77
N PHE A 15 26.19 14.11 -13.68
CA PHE A 15 24.93 14.84 -13.64
C PHE A 15 25.14 16.22 -13.03
N LYS A 16 25.28 17.24 -13.89
CA LYS A 16 25.42 18.64 -13.45
C LYS A 16 24.05 19.20 -13.08
N ARG A 17 23.92 19.70 -11.85
CA ARG A 17 22.70 20.40 -11.39
C ARG A 17 22.69 21.83 -11.93
N MET A 18 21.49 22.38 -12.15
CA MET A 18 21.33 23.79 -12.46
C MET A 18 21.78 24.66 -11.29
N ARG A 19 22.21 25.89 -11.58
CA ARG A 19 22.47 26.91 -10.56
C ARG A 19 21.17 27.66 -10.25
N PHE A 20 21.02 28.06 -9.00
CA PHE A 20 19.91 28.89 -8.55
C PHE A 20 20.49 30.12 -7.84
N PRO A 21 20.09 31.35 -8.24
CA PRO A 21 19.16 31.68 -9.34
C PRO A 21 19.75 31.38 -10.74
N PRO A 22 18.92 31.08 -11.77
CA PRO A 22 19.42 30.83 -13.13
C PRO A 22 19.90 32.09 -13.87
N PHE A 23 19.34 33.25 -13.54
CA PHE A 23 19.67 34.57 -14.10
C PHE A 23 20.29 35.45 -13.03
N ASP A 24 21.12 36.42 -13.44
CA ASP A 24 21.70 37.41 -12.54
C ASP A 24 20.68 38.52 -12.21
N ASP A 25 20.82 39.18 -11.05
CA ASP A 25 19.87 40.20 -10.59
C ASP A 25 19.91 41.48 -11.44
N GLU A 26 21.05 41.74 -12.11
CA GLU A 26 21.25 42.88 -13.01
C GLU A 26 20.81 42.61 -14.45
N GLU A 27 20.49 41.35 -14.81
CA GLU A 27 20.03 41.01 -16.16
C GLU A 27 18.53 41.34 -16.32
N PRO A 28 18.14 42.10 -17.35
CA PRO A 28 16.74 42.34 -17.63
C PRO A 28 16.03 41.04 -18.08
N PRO A 29 14.71 40.91 -17.84
CA PRO A 29 13.95 39.75 -18.32
C PRO A 29 14.09 39.55 -19.83
N LEU A 30 14.29 38.30 -20.23
CA LEU A 30 14.47 37.90 -21.61
C LEU A 30 13.17 38.07 -22.42
N ASP A 31 13.23 38.68 -23.60
CA ASP A 31 12.07 38.74 -24.50
C ASP A 31 11.82 37.39 -25.19
N TYR A 32 10.56 36.96 -25.22
CA TYR A 32 10.16 35.70 -25.82
C TYR A 32 10.25 35.74 -27.35
N GLY A 33 9.84 36.86 -27.97
CA GLY A 33 9.79 37.00 -29.42
C GLY A 33 11.18 36.95 -30.06
N GLU A 34 12.13 37.67 -29.47
CA GLU A 34 13.51 37.73 -29.96
C GLU A 34 14.30 36.46 -29.63
N ASN A 35 14.18 35.92 -28.41
CA ASN A 35 15.16 34.94 -27.92
C ASN A 35 14.65 33.50 -27.82
N ILE A 36 13.33 33.26 -27.78
CA ILE A 36 12.76 31.92 -27.52
C ILE A 36 11.91 31.42 -28.70
N LEU A 37 11.11 32.28 -29.33
CA LEU A 37 10.09 31.88 -30.31
C LEU A 37 10.65 31.06 -31.49
N ASN A 38 11.88 31.37 -31.93
CA ASN A 38 12.51 30.71 -33.08
C ASN A 38 13.41 29.53 -32.69
N VAL A 39 13.52 29.21 -31.40
CA VAL A 39 14.37 28.12 -30.89
C VAL A 39 13.51 26.87 -30.72
N GLU A 40 13.88 25.79 -31.41
CA GLU A 40 13.22 24.50 -31.25
C GLU A 40 13.48 23.94 -29.84
N PRO A 41 12.43 23.53 -29.09
CA PRO A 41 12.61 22.96 -27.77
C PRO A 41 13.36 21.64 -27.86
N MET A 42 14.15 21.35 -26.82
CA MET A 42 14.80 20.04 -26.70
C MET A 42 13.77 18.94 -26.48
N ASP A 43 14.16 17.71 -26.85
CA ASP A 43 13.31 16.54 -26.67
C ASP A 43 12.85 16.40 -25.22
N PRO A 44 11.53 16.21 -25.00
CA PRO A 44 11.01 15.95 -23.68
C PRO A 44 11.46 14.58 -23.19
N ILE A 45 11.33 14.36 -21.89
CA ILE A 45 11.50 13.01 -21.34
C ILE A 45 10.28 12.20 -21.81
N CYS A 46 10.50 11.29 -22.75
CA CYS A 46 9.53 10.30 -23.19
C CYS A 46 10.11 8.91 -22.97
N MET A 47 9.29 7.98 -22.48
CA MET A 47 9.68 6.58 -22.45
C MET A 47 9.37 5.95 -23.81
N GLU A 48 10.25 5.07 -24.26
CA GLU A 48 9.96 4.22 -25.42
C GLU A 48 8.85 3.25 -25.01
N LEU A 49 7.71 3.36 -25.69
CA LEU A 49 6.56 2.47 -25.51
C LEU A 49 6.67 1.31 -26.51
N ASP A 50 6.16 0.15 -26.12
CA ASP A 50 6.13 -1.02 -27.00
C ASP A 50 4.95 -0.94 -27.97
N SER A 51 5.17 -1.24 -29.26
CA SER A 51 4.12 -1.08 -30.27
C SER A 51 3.00 -2.12 -30.18
N GLU A 52 3.24 -3.26 -29.52
CA GLU A 52 2.27 -4.35 -29.37
C GLU A 52 1.62 -4.32 -27.98
N GLU A 53 2.40 -4.29 -26.91
CA GLU A 53 1.88 -4.30 -25.54
C GLU A 53 1.21 -2.98 -25.14
N ASP A 54 1.76 -1.83 -25.59
CA ASP A 54 1.26 -0.50 -25.24
C ASP A 54 0.37 0.12 -26.32
N GLN A 55 -0.04 -0.66 -27.32
CA GLN A 55 -0.82 -0.19 -28.47
C GLN A 55 -2.03 0.67 -28.07
N ALA A 56 -2.72 0.34 -26.97
CA ALA A 56 -3.91 1.05 -26.52
C ALA A 56 -3.66 2.52 -26.10
N VAL A 57 -2.43 2.86 -25.73
CA VAL A 57 -2.02 4.19 -25.24
C VAL A 57 -0.95 4.86 -26.11
N PHE A 58 -0.27 4.09 -26.97
CA PHE A 58 0.91 4.49 -27.74
C PHE A 58 0.80 5.87 -28.39
N ASP A 59 -0.29 6.14 -29.11
CA ASP A 59 -0.43 7.34 -29.94
C ASP A 59 -0.61 8.64 -29.15
N TRP A 60 -1.18 8.58 -27.95
CA TRP A 60 -1.70 9.76 -27.24
C TRP A 60 -1.15 9.93 -25.82
N PHE A 61 -0.33 8.98 -25.34
CA PHE A 61 0.11 8.95 -23.94
C PHE A 61 0.86 10.21 -23.49
N TYR A 62 1.60 10.85 -24.41
CA TYR A 62 2.39 12.05 -24.16
C TYR A 62 1.76 13.35 -24.65
N ASP A 63 0.51 13.30 -25.13
CA ASP A 63 -0.22 14.51 -25.51
C ASP A 63 -0.52 15.40 -24.30
N HIS A 64 -0.58 16.71 -24.52
CA HIS A 64 -0.97 17.66 -23.47
C HIS A 64 -2.41 17.42 -22.97
N ARG A 65 -3.35 17.08 -23.87
CA ARG A 65 -4.73 16.72 -23.56
C ARG A 65 -5.14 15.47 -24.35
N PRO A 66 -4.76 14.29 -23.87
CA PRO A 66 -5.02 13.06 -24.59
C PRO A 66 -6.50 12.80 -24.80
N LEU A 67 -6.87 12.20 -25.94
CA LEU A 67 -8.24 11.75 -26.21
C LEU A 67 -9.33 12.85 -26.20
N GLN A 68 -8.98 14.14 -26.16
CA GLN A 68 -9.93 15.27 -26.04
C GLN A 68 -11.04 15.28 -27.10
N TYR A 69 -10.73 14.83 -28.32
CA TYR A 69 -11.67 14.80 -29.46
C TYR A 69 -12.25 13.40 -29.72
N THR A 70 -12.19 12.52 -28.72
CA THR A 70 -12.69 11.15 -28.82
C THR A 70 -13.91 10.94 -27.92
N LYS A 71 -14.61 9.81 -28.11
CA LYS A 71 -15.73 9.40 -27.26
C LYS A 71 -15.37 9.16 -25.78
N PHE A 72 -14.07 9.01 -25.48
CA PHE A 72 -13.61 8.68 -24.13
C PHE A 72 -13.64 9.88 -23.18
N VAL A 73 -13.72 11.10 -23.72
CA VAL A 73 -13.76 12.34 -22.94
C VAL A 73 -14.98 13.16 -23.35
N ASN A 74 -15.54 13.91 -22.43
CA ASN A 74 -16.72 14.76 -22.66
C ASN A 74 -16.50 15.96 -23.59
N GLY A 75 -15.35 16.08 -24.27
CA GLY A 75 -14.98 17.17 -25.16
C GLY A 75 -13.97 18.17 -24.56
N PRO A 76 -13.85 19.39 -25.12
CA PRO A 76 -12.83 20.36 -24.75
C PRO A 76 -12.83 20.83 -23.29
N SER A 77 -13.96 20.64 -22.60
CA SER A 77 -14.06 20.92 -21.16
C SER A 77 -13.20 19.96 -20.33
N TYR A 78 -12.87 18.76 -20.82
CA TYR A 78 -11.93 17.81 -20.21
C TYR A 78 -12.19 17.52 -18.71
N ARG A 79 -13.45 17.22 -18.34
CA ARG A 79 -13.86 17.03 -16.93
C ARG A 79 -14.19 15.60 -16.57
N ARG A 80 -14.67 14.82 -17.54
CA ARG A 80 -15.12 13.44 -17.32
C ARG A 80 -14.52 12.55 -18.39
N TRP A 81 -14.06 11.39 -17.96
CA TRP A 81 -13.48 10.37 -18.82
C TRP A 81 -14.17 9.04 -18.56
N GLN A 82 -14.23 8.21 -19.59
CA GLN A 82 -14.68 6.82 -19.52
C GLN A 82 -13.73 6.03 -20.42
N LEU A 83 -12.89 5.17 -19.84
CA LEU A 83 -11.86 4.42 -20.55
C LEU A 83 -12.22 2.94 -20.62
N ASN A 84 -11.79 2.29 -21.70
CA ASN A 84 -11.96 0.85 -21.87
C ASN A 84 -10.98 0.07 -21.00
N LEU A 85 -11.29 -1.21 -20.75
CA LEU A 85 -10.46 -2.10 -19.94
C LEU A 85 -9.03 -2.23 -20.49
N ALA A 86 -8.85 -2.33 -21.81
CA ALA A 86 -7.53 -2.40 -22.43
C ALA A 86 -6.65 -1.18 -22.09
N ILE A 87 -7.21 0.03 -22.17
CA ILE A 87 -6.52 1.27 -21.80
C ILE A 87 -6.21 1.29 -20.31
N MET A 88 -7.17 0.93 -19.46
CA MET A 88 -6.96 0.90 -18.01
C MET A 88 -5.89 -0.12 -17.59
N GLY A 89 -5.85 -1.28 -18.25
CA GLY A 89 -4.86 -2.32 -18.01
C GLY A 89 -3.44 -1.88 -18.35
N THR A 90 -3.24 -1.28 -19.53
CA THR A 90 -1.92 -0.75 -19.93
C THR A 90 -1.47 0.39 -19.02
N LEU A 91 -2.36 1.33 -18.70
CA LEU A 91 -2.05 2.43 -17.77
C LEU A 91 -1.70 1.92 -16.37
N PHE A 92 -2.44 0.93 -15.85
CA PHE A 92 -2.15 0.34 -14.54
C PHE A 92 -0.77 -0.35 -14.53
N ARG A 93 -0.43 -1.09 -15.59
CA ARG A 93 0.88 -1.72 -15.77
C ARG A 93 2.01 -0.69 -15.81
N LEU A 94 1.87 0.36 -16.62
CA LEU A 94 2.86 1.45 -16.73
C LEU A 94 3.04 2.22 -15.40
N ALA A 95 1.96 2.37 -14.63
CA ALA A 95 1.97 3.02 -13.32
C ALA A 95 2.50 2.13 -12.18
N GLY A 96 2.83 0.86 -12.44
CA GLY A 96 3.16 -0.13 -11.43
C GLY A 96 4.28 0.28 -10.45
N GLN A 97 5.23 1.12 -10.89
CA GLN A 97 6.30 1.62 -10.02
C GLN A 97 5.85 2.63 -8.96
N LEU A 98 4.65 3.21 -9.11
CA LEU A 98 4.11 4.26 -8.24
C LEU A 98 2.88 3.79 -7.44
N THR A 99 2.20 2.75 -7.90
CA THR A 99 1.06 2.14 -7.22
C THR A 99 1.51 1.16 -6.15
N SER A 100 0.73 1.04 -5.07
CA SER A 100 0.99 0.07 -4.02
C SER A 100 0.51 -1.33 -4.41
N ASP A 101 1.32 -2.36 -4.12
CA ASP A 101 0.97 -3.77 -4.32
C ASP A 101 0.16 -4.38 -3.17
N ILE A 102 -0.36 -3.58 -2.24
CA ILE A 102 -1.09 -4.06 -1.05
C ILE A 102 -2.59 -4.10 -1.36
N PRO A 103 -3.20 -5.29 -1.56
CA PRO A 103 -4.63 -5.39 -1.85
C PRO A 103 -5.47 -5.40 -0.57
N ASP A 104 -4.91 -5.85 0.55
CA ASP A 104 -5.65 -6.03 1.80
C ASP A 104 -5.61 -4.77 2.68
N LYS A 105 -6.79 -4.32 3.09
CA LYS A 105 -6.95 -3.19 4.03
C LYS A 105 -6.43 -3.52 5.42
N ASN A 106 -6.41 -4.81 5.81
CA ASN A 106 -5.88 -5.26 7.09
C ASN A 106 -4.40 -4.91 7.27
N TYR A 107 -3.65 -4.69 6.19
CA TYR A 107 -2.27 -4.19 6.25
C TYR A 107 -2.16 -2.88 7.05
N TYR A 108 -3.18 -2.02 6.99
CA TYR A 108 -3.22 -0.73 7.68
C TYR A 108 -3.82 -0.82 9.08
N TYR A 109 -3.88 -2.01 9.69
CA TYR A 109 -4.31 -2.15 11.08
C TYR A 109 -3.42 -1.30 12.00
N LEU A 110 -4.05 -0.44 12.81
CA LEU A 110 -3.40 0.59 13.64
C LEU A 110 -2.58 1.63 12.86
N PHE A 111 -2.66 1.64 11.53
CA PHE A 111 -1.97 2.60 10.67
C PHE A 111 -2.96 3.32 9.74
N ASP A 112 -4.15 3.57 10.26
CA ASP A 112 -5.24 4.31 9.62
C ASP A 112 -5.49 5.64 10.34
N LYS A 113 -6.34 6.47 9.73
CA LYS A 113 -6.64 7.82 10.25
C LYS A 113 -7.25 7.76 11.66
N GLU A 114 -8.13 6.80 11.91
CA GLU A 114 -8.84 6.65 13.19
C GLU A 114 -7.86 6.28 14.31
N SER A 115 -6.93 5.35 14.06
CA SER A 115 -5.88 5.01 15.03
C SER A 115 -4.95 6.18 15.31
N PHE A 116 -4.60 7.00 14.30
CA PHE A 116 -3.81 8.21 14.53
C PHE A 116 -4.54 9.28 15.32
N PHE A 117 -5.86 9.43 15.12
CA PHE A 117 -6.66 10.35 15.93
C PHE A 117 -6.74 9.90 17.39
N THR A 118 -6.91 8.60 17.62
CA THR A 118 -6.88 8.01 18.96
C THR A 118 -5.51 8.15 19.62
N ALA A 119 -4.42 7.88 18.89
CA ALA A 119 -3.06 8.07 19.36
C ALA A 119 -2.80 9.53 19.79
N LYS A 120 -3.24 10.50 18.96
CA LYS A 120 -3.17 11.93 19.29
C LYS A 120 -4.00 12.30 20.51
N ALA A 121 -5.22 11.77 20.63
CA ALA A 121 -6.11 12.08 21.74
C ALA A 121 -5.59 11.54 23.08
N LEU A 122 -4.96 10.36 23.07
CA LEU A 122 -4.38 9.70 24.23
C LEU A 122 -2.93 10.12 24.54
N ASN A 123 -2.34 11.02 23.75
CA ASN A 123 -0.92 11.38 23.83
C ASN A 123 0.01 10.16 23.76
N MET A 124 -0.31 9.22 22.86
CA MET A 124 0.46 8.00 22.62
C MET A 124 1.04 8.01 21.20
N ALA A 125 2.14 7.29 21.01
CA ALA A 125 2.78 7.13 19.72
C ALA A 125 2.72 5.67 19.27
N ILE A 126 2.25 5.46 18.05
CA ILE A 126 2.33 4.16 17.36
C ILE A 126 3.77 4.01 16.84
N PRO A 127 4.40 2.82 16.93
CA PRO A 127 5.69 2.59 16.29
C PRO A 127 5.64 2.93 14.79
N GLY A 128 6.55 3.79 14.32
CA GLY A 128 6.55 4.29 12.93
C GLY A 128 5.47 5.31 12.59
N GLY A 129 4.60 5.65 13.55
CA GLY A 129 3.57 6.67 13.41
C GLY A 129 4.03 8.08 13.82
N PRO A 130 3.21 9.10 13.54
CA PRO A 130 3.47 10.47 13.96
C PRO A 130 3.34 10.64 15.47
N LYS A 131 4.04 11.65 16.01
CA LYS A 131 3.89 12.13 17.39
C LYS A 131 3.23 13.50 17.39
N PHE A 132 2.45 13.77 18.42
CA PHE A 132 1.71 15.01 18.56
C PHE A 132 1.90 15.60 19.95
N GLU A 133 1.64 16.90 20.07
CA GLU A 133 1.44 17.55 21.36
C GLU A 133 0.22 16.96 22.08
N PRO A 134 0.25 16.85 23.42
CA PRO A 134 -0.88 16.37 24.21
C PRO A 134 -2.12 17.20 23.94
N LEU A 135 -3.23 16.53 23.57
CA LEU A 135 -4.50 17.22 23.32
C LEU A 135 -5.11 17.76 24.62
N PHE A 136 -4.88 17.06 25.71
CA PHE A 136 -5.35 17.39 27.04
C PHE A 136 -4.16 17.42 27.99
N ARG A 137 -3.91 18.57 28.62
CA ARG A 137 -2.78 18.80 29.55
C ARG A 137 -3.18 18.70 31.03
N ASP A 138 -4.48 18.58 31.29
CA ASP A 138 -5.09 18.44 32.61
C ASP A 138 -4.86 17.07 33.27
N ILE A 139 -4.11 16.17 32.62
CA ILE A 139 -3.78 14.83 33.14
C ILE A 139 -2.55 14.89 34.06
N GLU A 140 -1.68 15.89 33.91
CA GLU A 140 -0.45 16.02 34.71
C GLU A 140 -0.71 16.46 36.17
N ASP A 141 -1.88 17.01 36.46
CA ASP A 141 -2.22 17.60 37.77
C ASP A 141 -2.93 16.61 38.74
N PHE A 142 -3.12 15.34 38.35
CA PHE A 142 -3.80 14.34 39.19
C PHE A 142 -2.80 13.32 39.74
N ASP A 143 -2.61 13.30 41.07
CA ASP A 143 -1.97 12.22 41.83
C ASP A 143 -2.82 10.92 41.78
N GLU A 144 -3.04 10.35 40.59
CA GLU A 144 -3.79 9.09 40.37
C GLU A 144 -2.91 7.84 40.55
N ASP A 145 -1.62 8.00 40.87
CA ASP A 145 -0.64 6.90 40.99
C ASP A 145 -0.93 5.93 42.14
N TRP A 146 -1.67 6.36 43.18
CA TRP A 146 -2.05 5.52 44.32
C TRP A 146 -3.56 5.55 44.54
N ASN A 147 -4.25 4.58 43.95
CA ASN A 147 -5.67 4.36 44.20
C ASN A 147 -5.92 2.91 44.63
N GLU A 148 -7.02 2.65 45.34
CA GLU A 148 -7.36 1.31 45.84
C GLU A 148 -7.45 0.26 44.72
N PHE A 149 -7.79 0.71 43.51
CA PHE A 149 -7.88 -0.10 42.30
C PHE A 149 -6.53 -0.38 41.63
N ASN A 150 -5.54 0.51 41.79
CA ASN A 150 -4.21 0.38 41.17
C ASN A 150 -3.15 -0.19 42.12
N ASP A 151 -3.58 -0.71 43.29
CA ASP A 151 -2.69 -1.35 44.28
C ASP A 151 -1.95 -2.55 43.66
N ILE A 152 -0.62 -2.49 43.69
CA ILE A 152 0.26 -3.49 43.10
C ILE A 152 0.08 -4.89 43.70
N HIS A 153 -0.39 -4.99 44.95
CA HIS A 153 -0.69 -6.27 45.59
C HIS A 153 -1.97 -6.94 45.08
N LYS A 154 -2.86 -6.17 44.44
CA LYS A 154 -4.14 -6.64 43.90
C LYS A 154 -4.11 -6.86 42.38
N VAL A 155 -3.10 -6.34 41.69
CA VAL A 155 -2.95 -6.44 40.23
C VAL A 155 -2.07 -7.63 39.84
N ILE A 156 -2.65 -8.57 39.08
CA ILE A 156 -1.89 -9.70 38.53
C ILE A 156 -1.31 -9.31 37.17
N VAL A 157 0.00 -9.07 37.12
CA VAL A 157 0.71 -8.75 35.87
C VAL A 157 1.23 -10.04 35.21
N ARG A 158 0.50 -10.57 34.23
CA ARG A 158 0.96 -11.69 33.39
C ARG A 158 1.67 -11.22 32.12
N GLN A 159 1.12 -10.20 31.48
CA GLN A 159 1.67 -9.58 30.28
C GLN A 159 1.54 -8.07 30.40
N ARG A 160 2.56 -7.34 29.92
CA ARG A 160 2.54 -5.89 29.94
C ARG A 160 1.58 -5.36 28.87
N ILE A 161 0.67 -4.47 29.27
CA ILE A 161 -0.22 -3.76 28.34
C ILE A 161 0.64 -2.81 27.48
N ARG A 162 0.59 -2.99 26.16
CA ARG A 162 1.33 -2.18 25.19
C ARG A 162 0.49 -1.01 24.68
N THR A 163 1.13 -0.03 24.04
CA THR A 163 0.45 1.15 23.48
C THR A 163 -0.52 0.76 22.37
N GLU A 164 -0.22 -0.29 21.60
CA GLU A 164 -1.10 -0.81 20.55
C GLU A 164 -2.43 -1.28 21.12
N TYR A 165 -2.44 -1.89 22.30
CA TYR A 165 -3.69 -2.35 22.95
C TYR A 165 -4.54 -1.17 23.39
N ARG A 166 -3.89 -0.13 23.92
CA ARG A 166 -4.54 1.13 24.31
C ARG A 166 -5.15 1.88 23.12
N ILE A 167 -4.61 1.70 21.91
CA ILE A 167 -5.16 2.33 20.71
C ILE A 167 -6.22 1.44 20.05
N ALA A 168 -5.99 0.13 20.00
CA ALA A 168 -6.94 -0.85 19.44
C ALA A 168 -8.25 -0.91 20.23
N PHE A 169 -8.17 -0.87 21.57
CA PHE A 169 -9.31 -0.94 22.47
C PHE A 169 -9.29 0.26 23.41
N PRO A 170 -9.61 1.46 22.91
CA PRO A 170 -9.34 2.71 23.62
C PRO A 170 -10.19 2.88 24.88
N TYR A 171 -11.39 2.29 24.90
CA TYR A 171 -12.28 2.35 26.06
C TYR A 171 -11.97 1.32 27.16
N LEU A 172 -11.13 0.32 26.87
CA LEU A 172 -10.84 -0.77 27.81
C LEU A 172 -9.56 -0.54 28.62
N TYR A 173 -8.50 -0.06 27.95
CA TYR A 173 -7.16 0.02 28.55
C TYR A 173 -6.70 1.44 28.90
N ASN A 174 -7.58 2.44 28.79
CA ASN A 174 -7.27 3.82 29.15
C ASN A 174 -8.29 4.38 30.11
N ASP A 175 -7.79 5.18 31.04
CA ASP A 175 -8.61 6.02 31.89
C ASP A 175 -9.03 7.27 31.11
N ARG A 176 -10.30 7.68 31.27
CA ARG A 176 -10.89 8.88 30.66
C ARG A 176 -10.61 9.01 29.14
N PRO A 177 -11.02 8.04 28.32
CA PRO A 177 -10.85 8.09 26.86
C PRO A 177 -11.69 9.22 26.25
N ARG A 178 -11.07 10.39 26.03
CA ARG A 178 -11.71 11.59 25.49
C ARG A 178 -11.34 11.79 24.02
N LYS A 179 -12.34 12.07 23.17
CA LYS A 179 -12.15 12.29 21.71
C LYS A 179 -11.38 11.16 21.01
N VAL A 180 -11.55 9.93 21.48
CA VAL A 180 -11.02 8.72 20.85
C VAL A 180 -11.97 8.23 19.75
N PHE A 181 -11.42 7.49 18.79
CA PHE A 181 -12.14 6.89 17.67
C PHE A 181 -11.92 5.38 17.68
N THR A 182 -12.95 4.61 17.29
CA THR A 182 -12.86 3.16 17.16
C THR A 182 -12.61 2.79 15.70
N SER A 183 -11.42 2.27 15.41
CA SER A 183 -11.10 1.75 14.09
C SER A 183 -11.76 0.41 13.80
N CYS A 184 -11.88 0.08 12.51
CA CYS A 184 -12.34 -1.24 12.11
C CYS A 184 -11.35 -2.31 12.62
N TYR A 185 -11.86 -3.29 13.36
CA TYR A 185 -11.03 -4.32 13.96
C TYR A 185 -10.41 -5.25 12.91
N HIS A 186 -11.20 -5.69 11.93
CA HIS A 186 -10.76 -6.64 10.92
C HIS A 186 -11.66 -6.60 9.68
N TYR A 187 -11.05 -6.66 8.50
CA TYR A 187 -11.71 -6.88 7.22
C TYR A 187 -11.55 -8.33 6.78
N VAL A 188 -12.41 -8.82 5.90
CA VAL A 188 -12.24 -10.15 5.29
C VAL A 188 -10.88 -10.19 4.56
N PRO A 189 -10.00 -11.15 4.88
CA PRO A 189 -8.65 -11.19 4.31
C PRO A 189 -8.71 -11.38 2.79
N SER A 190 -7.91 -10.60 2.07
CA SER A 190 -7.84 -10.70 0.62
C SER A 190 -6.99 -11.91 0.21
N MET A 191 -7.61 -12.88 -0.46
CA MET A 191 -6.93 -14.06 -1.02
C MET A 191 -6.63 -13.89 -2.52
N TYR A 192 -6.34 -12.65 -2.94
CA TYR A 192 -6.05 -12.34 -4.33
C TYR A 192 -4.66 -12.81 -4.72
N ILE A 193 -4.58 -13.63 -5.77
CA ILE A 193 -3.33 -14.11 -6.36
C ILE A 193 -3.12 -13.36 -7.67
N LYS A 194 -1.99 -12.66 -7.79
CA LYS A 194 -1.61 -11.94 -9.01
C LYS A 194 -0.98 -12.93 -9.97
N ALA A 195 -1.59 -13.11 -11.15
CA ALA A 195 -0.98 -13.89 -12.22
C ALA A 195 0.24 -13.15 -12.77
N GLU A 196 1.41 -13.80 -12.75
CA GLU A 196 2.65 -13.24 -13.31
C GLU A 196 2.82 -13.58 -14.80
N ASN A 197 2.36 -14.77 -15.21
CA ASN A 197 2.51 -15.25 -16.57
C ASN A 197 1.21 -15.05 -17.37
N PRO A 198 1.20 -14.21 -18.44
CA PRO A 198 0.03 -14.02 -19.28
C PRO A 198 -0.31 -15.21 -20.18
N ASP A 199 0.62 -16.16 -20.38
CA ASP A 199 0.41 -17.35 -21.21
C ASP A 199 -0.50 -18.38 -20.54
N LEU A 200 -0.65 -18.29 -19.20
CA LEU A 200 -1.55 -19.15 -18.44
C LEU A 200 -3.01 -18.72 -18.64
N PRO A 201 -3.97 -19.67 -18.59
CA PRO A 201 -5.37 -19.31 -18.72
C PRO A 201 -5.82 -18.42 -17.56
N ALA A 202 -6.82 -17.57 -17.78
CA ALA A 202 -7.29 -16.62 -16.78
C ALA A 202 -7.75 -17.28 -15.46
N PHE A 203 -8.29 -18.49 -15.54
CA PHE A 203 -8.66 -19.30 -14.39
C PHE A 203 -7.87 -20.60 -14.40
N TYR A 204 -6.99 -20.75 -13.42
CA TYR A 204 -6.24 -21.97 -13.19
C TYR A 204 -6.07 -22.23 -11.69
N PHE A 205 -5.72 -23.46 -11.35
CA PHE A 205 -5.37 -23.84 -10.00
C PHE A 205 -3.92 -23.42 -9.73
N ASP A 206 -3.75 -22.27 -9.07
CA ASP A 206 -2.43 -21.75 -8.74
C ASP A 206 -1.71 -22.66 -7.74
N PRO A 207 -0.40 -22.93 -7.90
CA PRO A 207 0.36 -23.78 -6.98
C PRO A 207 0.37 -23.30 -5.51
N VAL A 208 0.11 -22.02 -5.25
CA VAL A 208 0.00 -21.46 -3.89
C VAL A 208 -1.28 -21.93 -3.20
N VAL A 209 -2.31 -22.33 -3.96
CA VAL A 209 -3.57 -22.82 -3.41
C VAL A 209 -3.38 -24.24 -2.88
N ASN A 210 -3.80 -24.47 -1.63
CA ASN A 210 -3.76 -25.80 -1.03
C ASN A 210 -4.62 -26.79 -1.84
N PRO A 211 -4.09 -27.97 -2.20
CA PRO A 211 -4.83 -28.96 -2.96
C PRO A 211 -6.04 -29.45 -2.15
N ILE A 212 -7.17 -29.63 -2.84
CA ILE A 212 -8.39 -30.13 -2.24
C ILE A 212 -8.29 -31.66 -2.15
N PRO A 213 -8.22 -32.25 -0.95
CA PRO A 213 -8.15 -33.70 -0.81
C PRO A 213 -9.46 -34.35 -1.26
N SER A 214 -9.37 -35.56 -1.84
CA SER A 214 -10.55 -36.36 -2.15
C SER A 214 -11.22 -36.82 -0.85
N ILE A 215 -12.55 -36.73 -0.78
CA ILE A 215 -13.34 -37.14 0.40
C ILE A 215 -13.17 -38.63 0.72
N ALA A 216 -12.85 -39.46 -0.27
CA ALA A 216 -12.67 -40.91 -0.10
C ALA A 216 -11.39 -41.26 0.69
N ASP A 217 -10.32 -40.49 0.53
CA ASP A 217 -9.02 -40.78 1.17
C ASP A 217 -8.97 -40.38 2.65
N ALA A 218 -9.83 -39.45 3.08
CA ALA A 218 -9.92 -39.02 4.48
C ALA A 218 -10.54 -40.10 5.39
N GLY A 219 -11.45 -40.94 4.84
CA GLY A 219 -12.07 -42.05 5.58
C GLY A 219 -11.18 -43.31 5.66
N SER A 220 -10.33 -43.54 4.67
CA SER A 220 -9.45 -44.72 4.61
C SER A 220 -8.33 -44.70 5.67
N LYS A 221 -7.78 -43.51 5.98
CA LYS A 221 -6.72 -43.37 7.00
C LYS A 221 -7.17 -43.72 8.42
N ASN A 222 -8.45 -43.58 8.75
CA ASN A 222 -8.96 -43.98 10.08
C ASN A 222 -9.21 -45.50 10.20
N ASN A 223 -9.39 -46.22 9.11
CA ASN A 223 -9.60 -47.67 9.15
C ASN A 223 -8.30 -48.49 9.20
N ASN A 224 -7.19 -47.96 8.66
CA ASN A 224 -5.92 -48.70 8.64
C ASN A 224 -5.20 -48.75 9.99
N ASN A 225 -5.51 -47.86 10.94
CA ASN A 225 -4.92 -47.91 12.29
C ASN A 225 -5.47 -49.04 13.18
N ASN A 226 -6.62 -49.64 12.82
CA ASN A 226 -7.19 -50.75 13.60
C ASN A 226 -6.69 -52.15 13.15
N ASN A 227 -6.03 -52.26 11.99
CA ASN A 227 -5.63 -53.57 11.44
C ASN A 227 -4.16 -53.94 11.68
N ASN A 228 -3.33 -53.05 12.24
CA ASN A 228 -1.90 -53.30 12.45
C ASN A 228 -1.52 -53.96 13.79
N ASN A 229 -2.49 -54.40 14.60
CA ASN A 229 -2.22 -55.03 15.90
C ASN A 229 -2.15 -56.58 15.89
N ASN A 230 -2.27 -57.26 14.74
CA ASN A 230 -2.38 -58.73 14.67
C ASN A 230 -1.34 -59.44 13.77
N ALA A 231 -0.12 -58.92 13.65
CA ALA A 231 0.96 -59.63 12.97
C ALA A 231 2.25 -59.60 13.81
N MET A 232 2.30 -60.45 14.84
CA MET A 232 3.55 -60.87 15.50
C MET A 232 3.83 -62.33 15.10
N ASP A 233 5.01 -62.51 14.50
CA ASP A 233 5.98 -63.60 14.66
C ASP A 233 5.52 -65.07 14.50
N VAL A 234 5.93 -65.65 13.37
CA VAL A 234 6.43 -67.04 13.33
C VAL A 234 7.79 -67.01 12.63
N GLU A 235 8.84 -67.17 13.44
CA GLU A 235 10.25 -67.32 13.03
C GLU A 235 10.48 -68.68 12.33
N GLU A 236 11.25 -68.68 11.24
CA GLU A 236 12.07 -69.83 10.84
C GLU A 236 13.50 -69.60 11.33
N THR A 237 13.85 -70.25 12.45
CA THR A 237 14.95 -71.23 12.58
C THR A 237 14.87 -71.93 13.93
#